data_AF-A0A2K1ENG0-F1
#
_entry.id   AF-A0A2K1ENG0-F1
#
_cell.length_a   1.000
_cell.length_b   1.000
_cell.length_c   1.000
_cell.angle_alpha   90.00
_cell.angle_beta   90.00
_cell.angle_gamma   90.00
#
_symmetry.space_group_name_H-M   'P 1'
#
loop_
_entity.id
_entity.type
_entity.pdbx_description
1 polymer ?
#
loop_
_entity_poly.entity_id
_entity_poly.type
_entity_poly.pdbx_seq_one_letter_code
_entity_poly.pdbx_strand_id
1 'polypeptide(L)' 'MAKTMESGRVMIGVTDIMRKMGIGRDKAYDLIKSKQFYTIKLGTRYLVHEEVFEDWMKGRL' A
#
# COMPACT_ATOMS: atom_id res chain seq x y z
N MET A 1 -22.44 0.99 -6.20
CA MET A 1 -22.13 1.49 -4.86
C MET A 1 -20.68 1.96 -4.86
N ALA A 2 -20.43 3.20 -5.25
CA ALA A 2 -19.08 3.79 -5.20
C ALA A 2 -18.90 4.39 -3.80
N LYS A 3 -18.01 3.81 -3.01
CA LYS A 3 -17.75 4.22 -1.63
C LYS A 3 -17.15 5.64 -1.65
N THR A 4 -17.83 6.56 -0.97
CA THR A 4 -17.43 7.95 -0.76
C THR A 4 -16.01 8.00 -0.22
N MET A 5 -15.10 8.65 -0.98
CA MET A 5 -13.71 8.86 -0.62
C MET A 5 -13.61 10.03 0.37
N GLU A 6 -13.72 9.75 1.67
CA GLU A 6 -13.43 10.74 2.71
C GLU A 6 -11.93 10.77 3.04
N SER A 7 -11.32 11.89 2.65
CA SER A 7 -10.27 12.67 3.33
C SER A 7 -9.04 11.95 3.93
N GLY A 8 -7.85 12.27 3.40
CA GLY A 8 -6.60 12.15 4.17
C GLY A 8 -5.35 11.92 3.34
N ARG A 9 -5.14 10.70 2.86
CA ARG A 9 -4.04 10.33 1.94
C ARG A 9 -4.47 9.14 1.12
N VAL A 10 -4.67 9.34 -0.18
CA VAL A 10 -5.09 8.26 -1.07
C VAL A 10 -3.95 7.25 -1.31
N MET A 11 -2.70 7.69 -1.16
CA MET A 11 -1.51 6.89 -1.41
C MET A 11 -0.61 6.78 -0.19
N ILE A 12 -0.19 5.55 0.10
CA ILE A 12 0.77 5.20 1.14
C ILE A 12 2.09 4.77 0.52
N GLY A 13 3.20 5.14 1.14
CA GLY A 13 4.53 4.73 0.71
C GLY A 13 5.09 3.57 1.53
N VAL A 14 6.30 3.12 1.20
CA VAL A 14 7.06 2.09 1.94
C VAL A 14 7.05 2.36 3.45
N THR A 15 7.32 3.60 3.87
CA THR A 15 7.38 3.96 5.29
C THR A 15 6.03 3.80 6.00
N ASP A 16 4.93 4.09 5.31
CA ASP A 16 3.59 3.91 5.85
C ASP A 16 3.24 2.43 5.97
N ILE A 17 3.60 1.63 4.95
CA ILE A 17 3.45 0.16 4.96
C ILE A 17 4.23 -0.44 6.13
N MET A 18 5.47 0.01 6.33
CA MET A 18 6.29 -0.40 7.48
C MET A 18 5.59 -0.09 8.81
N ARG A 19 4.98 1.09 8.95
CA ARG A 19 4.26 1.47 10.17
C ARG A 19 2.96 0.70 10.35
N LYS A 20 2.16 0.53 9.29
CA LYS A 20 0.87 -0.19 9.33
C LYS A 20 1.05 -1.69 9.59
N MET A 21 2.10 -2.31 9.05
CA MET A 21 2.38 -3.73 9.28
C MET A 21 3.31 -4.01 10.45
N GLY A 22 4.06 -3.02 10.93
CA GLY A 22 5.15 -3.25 11.89
C GLY A 22 6.32 -4.05 11.31
N ILE A 23 6.55 -4.00 10.00
CA ILE A 23 7.64 -4.74 9.33
C ILE A 23 8.85 -3.85 9.04
N GLY A 24 10.02 -4.50 8.97
CA GLY A 24 11.25 -3.87 8.50
C GLY A 24 11.19 -3.48 7.02
N ARG A 25 12.09 -2.58 6.62
CA ARG A 25 12.17 -2.03 5.26
C ARG A 25 12.32 -3.13 4.20
N ASP A 26 13.12 -4.15 4.47
CA ASP A 26 13.39 -5.24 3.54
C ASP A 26 12.10 -5.99 3.17
N LYS A 27 11.35 -6.42 4.18
CA LYS A 27 10.05 -7.08 4.01
C LYS A 27 9.04 -6.19 3.29
N ALA A 28 9.04 -4.88 3.56
CA ALA A 28 8.14 -3.96 2.87
C ALA A 28 8.48 -3.84 1.37
N TYR A 29 9.77 -3.79 1.02
CA TYR A 29 10.19 -3.81 -0.38
C TYR A 29 9.89 -5.15 -1.05
N ASP A 30 10.07 -6.26 -0.34
CA ASP A 30 9.74 -7.59 -0.85
C ASP A 30 8.24 -7.69 -1.16
N LEU A 31 7.39 -7.20 -0.25
CA LEU A 31 5.94 -7.13 -0.44
C LEU A 31 5.54 -6.34 -1.68
N ILE A 32 6.13 -5.16 -1.86
CA ILE A 32 5.88 -4.30 -3.03
C ILE A 32 6.38 -4.97 -4.32
N LYS A 33 7.56 -5.60 -4.29
CA LYS A 33 8.14 -6.30 -5.43
C LYS A 33 7.41 -7.61 -5.76
N SER A 34 6.70 -8.19 -4.79
CA SER A 34 5.90 -9.40 -4.96
C SER A 34 4.70 -9.18 -5.89
N LYS A 35 4.33 -7.92 -6.20
CA LYS A 35 3.24 -7.53 -7.13
C LYS A 35 1.87 -8.12 -6.75
N GLN A 36 1.65 -8.43 -5.48
CA GLN A 36 0.38 -8.97 -4.98
C GLN A 36 -0.75 -7.93 -4.97
N PHE A 37 -0.43 -6.64 -5.11
CA PHE A 37 -1.39 -5.55 -5.19
C PHE A 37 -0.85 -4.44 -6.09
N TYR A 38 -1.77 -3.57 -6.54
CA TYR A 38 -1.42 -2.48 -7.44
C TYR A 38 -0.49 -1.47 -6.77
N THR A 39 0.70 -1.32 -7.35
CA THR A 39 1.74 -0.43 -6.83
C THR A 39 2.24 0.49 -7.93
N ILE A 40 2.30 1.79 -7.63
CA ILE A 40 2.77 2.85 -8.52
C ILE A 40 4.21 3.18 -8.14
N LYS A 41 5.11 3.15 -9.13
CA LYS A 41 6.49 3.62 -8.96
C LYS A 41 6.62 5.04 -9.49
N LEU A 42 6.87 5.99 -8.60
CA LEU A 42 7.11 7.39 -8.92
C LEU A 42 8.59 7.72 -8.64
N GLY A 43 9.41 7.64 -9.69
CA GLY A 43 10.86 7.78 -9.61
C GLY A 43 11.50 6.71 -8.75
N THR A 44 12.02 7.10 -7.58
CA THR A 44 12.62 6.20 -6.58
C THR A 44 11.63 5.75 -5.49
N ARG A 45 10.43 6.32 -5.47
CA ARG A 45 9.41 6.05 -4.44
C ARG A 45 8.37 5.06 -4.96
N TYR A 46 7.93 4.18 -4.08
CA TYR A 46 6.78 3.31 -4.31
C TYR A 46 5.59 3.86 -3.53
N LEU A 47 4.46 3.93 -4.21
CA LEU A 47 3.19 4.42 -3.72
C LEU A 47 2.10 3.39 -4.01
N VAL A 48 1.30 3.09 -3.01
CA VAL A 48 0.22 2.12 -3.08
C VAL A 48 -1.05 2.84 -2.67
N HIS A 49 -2.18 2.55 -3.33
CA HIS A 49 -3.45 3.08 -2.87
C HIS A 49 -3.78 2.48 -1.50
N GLU A 50 -4.10 3.33 -0.52
CA GLU A 50 -4.38 2.87 0.84
C GLU A 50 -5.51 1.83 0.86
N GLU A 51 -6.59 2.09 0.10
CA GLU A 51 -7.72 1.16 -0.01
C GLU A 51 -7.32 -0.19 -0.60
N VAL A 52 -6.51 -0.20 -1.66
CA VAL A 52 -6.02 -1.44 -2.29
C VAL A 52 -5.16 -2.24 -1.31
N PHE A 53 -4.31 -1.54 -0.54
CA PHE A 53 -3.49 -2.18 0.49
C PHE A 53 -4.34 -2.75 1.63
N GLU A 54 -5.34 -2.00 2.10
CA GLU A 54 -6.28 -2.47 3.12
C GLU A 54 -7.12 -3.66 2.64
N ASP A 55 -7.55 -3.64 1.39
CA ASP A 55 -8.35 -4.70 0.79
C ASP A 55 -7.52 -5.98 0.64
N TRP A 56 -6.26 -5.84 0.22
CA TRP A 56 -5.27 -6.91 0.22
C TRP A 56 -5.05 -7.46 1.63
N MET A 57 -4.91 -6.59 2.64
CA MET A 57 -4.71 -7.00 4.03
C MET A 57 -5.93 -7.76 4.59
N LYS A 58 -7.13 -7.44 4.12
CA LYS A 58 -8.38 -8.13 4.46
C LYS A 58 -8.62 -9.40 3.63
N GLY A 59 -7.74 -9.69 2.65
CA GLY A 59 -7.87 -10.83 1.74
C GLY A 59 -9.08 -10.73 0.80
N ARG A 60 -9.50 -9.51 0.46
CA ARG A 60 -10.69 -9.25 -0.40
C ARG A 60 -10.34 -8.97 -1.87
N LEU A 61 -9.06 -9.11 -2.21
CA LEU A 61 -8.47 -8.84 -3.52
C LEU A 61 -8.57 -10.04 -4.48
#